data_AF-A0A3M1NWJ8-F1
#
_entry.id   AF-A0A3M1NWJ8-F1
#
_cell.length_a   1.000
_cell.length_b   1.000
_cell.length_c   1.000
_cell.angle_alpha   90.00
_cell.angle_beta   90.00
_cell.angle_gamma   90.00
#
_symmetry.space_group_name_H-M   'P 1'
#
loop_
_entity.id
_entity.type
_entity.pdbx_description
1 polymer ?
#
loop_
_entity_poly.entity_id
_entity_poly.type
_entity_poly.pdbx_seq_one_letter_code
_entity_poly.pdbx_strand_id
1 'polypeptide(L)' 'DSGIVLETEELHWDNNKQKIISQVPVKITTKTDTLLGDSFISDPDLKNYTIHNARGYSRRVVPVEK' A
#
# COMPACT_ATOMS: atom_id res chain seq x y z
N ASP A 1 -0.98 -14.71 9.22
CA ASP A 1 0.06 -13.90 8.57
C ASP A 1 -0.34 -13.63 7.13
N SER A 2 -0.54 -12.37 6.75
CA SER A 2 -1.04 -11.98 5.42
C SER A 2 0.02 -12.11 4.32
N GLY A 3 1.29 -12.25 4.69
CA GLY A 3 2.41 -12.32 3.73
C GLY A 3 2.62 -11.02 2.95
N ILE A 4 2.18 -9.89 3.52
CA ILE A 4 2.38 -8.54 3.01
C ILE A 4 3.48 -7.88 3.84
N VAL A 5 4.46 -7.29 3.18
CA VAL A 5 5.50 -6.46 3.79
C VAL A 5 5.34 -5.04 3.28
N LEU A 6 5.21 -4.09 4.20
CA LEU A 6 5.24 -2.65 3.92
C LEU A 6 6.59 -2.10 4.38
N GLU A 7 7.32 -1.46 3.48
CA GLU A 7 8.56 -0.74 3.75
C GLU A 7 8.31 0.76 3.51
N THR A 8 8.62 1.59 4.50
CA THR A 8 8.49 3.06 4.44
C THR A 8 9.39 3.69 5.51
N GLU A 9 9.75 4.96 5.33
CA GLU A 9 10.55 5.71 6.32
C GLU A 9 9.71 6.10 7.55
N GLU A 10 8.44 6.45 7.34
CA GLU A 10 7.53 6.84 8.43
C GLU A 10 6.12 6.28 8.23
N LEU A 11 5.48 5.98 9.35
CA LEU A 11 4.12 5.49 9.41
C LEU A 11 3.39 6.19 10.57
N HIS A 12 2.26 6.82 10.26
CA HIS A 12 1.42 7.53 11.22
C HIS A 12 0.11 6.78 11.44
N TRP A 13 -0.32 6.73 12.70
CA TRP A 13 -1.65 6.26 13.09
C TRP A 13 -2.62 7.44 13.20
N ASP A 14 -3.64 7.47 12.35
CA ASP A 14 -4.80 8.36 12.50
C ASP A 14 -5.90 7.63 13.26
N ASN A 15 -5.95 7.87 14.58
CA ASN A 15 -6.92 7.24 15.47
C ASN A 15 -8.36 7.64 15.17
N ASN A 16 -8.60 8.85 14.65
CA ASN A 16 -9.95 9.32 14.35
C ASN A 16 -10.53 8.56 13.15
N LYS A 17 -9.67 8.23 12.18
CA LYS A 17 -10.07 7.50 10.97
C LYS A 17 -9.86 5.99 11.05
N GLN A 18 -9.17 5.53 12.10
CA GLN A 18 -8.68 4.16 12.22
C GLN A 18 -7.84 3.75 11.01
N LYS A 19 -6.88 4.59 10.62
CA LYS A 19 -6.02 4.39 9.44
C LYS A 19 -4.55 4.49 9.78
N ILE A 20 -3.76 3.64 9.14
CA ILE A 20 -2.31 3.84 9.02
C ILE A 20 -2.03 4.62 7.73
N ILE A 21 -1.19 5.63 7.84
CA ILE A 21 -0.90 6.59 6.76
C ILE A 21 0.61 6.75 6.65
N SER A 22 1.13 6.69 5.44
CA SER A 22 2.47 7.16 5.11
C SER A 22 2.37 8.22 4.02
N GLN A 23 2.98 9.37 4.25
CA GLN A 23 3.02 10.49 3.28
C GLN A 23 4.32 10.51 2.47
N VAL A 24 5.18 9.52 2.67
CA VAL A 24 6.47 9.35 2.01
C VAL A 24 6.47 8.09 1.16
N PRO A 25 7.50 7.89 0.32
CA PRO A 25 7.58 6.71 -0.54
C PRO A 25 7.41 5.40 0.23
N VAL A 26 6.66 4.48 -0.39
CA VAL A 26 6.39 3.15 0.14
C VAL A 26 6.77 2.07 -0.85
N LYS A 27 7.11 0.90 -0.32
CA LYS A 27 7.21 -0.35 -1.07
C LYS A 27 6.36 -1.41 -0.41
N ILE A 28 5.47 -2.02 -1.20
CA ILE A 28 4.65 -3.15 -0.78
C ILE A 28 5.10 -4.38 -1.52
N THR A 29 5.50 -5.39 -0.77
CA THR A 29 5.86 -6.71 -1.30
C THR A 29 4.84 -7.72 -0.82
N THR A 30 4.29 -8.48 -1.76
CA THR A 30 3.49 -9.68 -1.49
C THR A 30 4.22 -10.90 -2.03
N LYS A 31 3.63 -12.09 -1.92
CA LYS A 31 4.19 -13.30 -2.56
C LYS A 31 4.30 -13.20 -4.09
N THR A 32 3.53 -12.32 -4.73
CA THR A 32 3.39 -12.29 -6.19
C THR A 32 3.73 -10.97 -6.84
N ASP A 33 3.67 -9.89 -6.07
CA ASP A 33 3.64 -8.52 -6.55
C ASP A 33 4.62 -7.67 -5.73
N THR A 34 5.27 -6.72 -6.41
CA THR A 34 6.08 -5.67 -5.78
C THR A 34 5.61 -4.32 -6.33
N LEU A 35 5.03 -3.51 -5.45
CA LEU A 35 4.48 -2.21 -5.77
C LEU A 35 5.25 -1.12 -5.04
N LEU A 36 5.50 -0.01 -5.73
CA LEU A 36 6.05 1.23 -5.20
C LEU A 36 4.96 2.31 -5.29
N GLY A 37 4.98 3.26 -4.36
CA GLY A 37 4.11 4.42 -4.40
C GLY A 37 4.72 5.61 -3.69
N ASP A 38 4.12 6.78 -3.88
CA ASP A 38 4.57 8.02 -3.26
C ASP A 38 3.91 8.25 -1.89
N SER A 39 2.75 7.62 -1.64
CA SER A 39 2.09 7.62 -0.34
C SER A 39 1.15 6.41 -0.20
N PHE A 40 0.73 6.15 1.03
CA PHE A 40 -0.03 4.95 1.41
C PHE A 40 -1.07 5.26 2.48
N ILE A 41 -2.26 4.68 2.32
CA ILE A 41 -3.32 4.72 3.33
C ILE A 41 -3.91 3.32 3.45
N SER A 42 -4.06 2.80 4.66
CA SER A 42 -4.65 1.49 4.89
C SER A 42 -5.46 1.40 6.18
N ASP A 43 -6.35 0.41 6.24
CA ASP A 43 -6.81 -0.12 7.52
C ASP A 43 -5.67 -0.78 8.33
N PRO A 44 -5.83 -0.97 9.65
CA PRO A 44 -4.79 -1.55 10.51
C PRO A 44 -4.36 -2.96 10.09
N ASP A 45 -5.28 -3.68 9.45
CA ASP A 45 -5.11 -5.08 9.07
C ASP A 45 -4.42 -5.27 7.72
N LEU A 46 -4.10 -4.18 7.00
CA LEU A 46 -3.55 -4.19 5.63
C LEU A 46 -4.45 -4.94 4.61
N LYS A 47 -5.75 -5.02 4.88
CA LYS A 47 -6.73 -5.68 4.00
C LYS A 47 -7.24 -4.73 2.92
N ASN A 48 -7.41 -3.45 3.28
CA ASN A 48 -7.89 -2.42 2.38
C ASN A 48 -6.92 -1.24 2.39
N TYR A 49 -6.16 -1.11 1.31
CA TYR A 49 -5.19 -0.04 1.16
C TYR A 49 -5.25 0.65 -0.20
N THR A 50 -4.78 1.89 -0.21
CA THR A 50 -4.58 2.70 -1.41
C THR A 50 -3.11 3.08 -1.48
N ILE A 51 -2.51 2.89 -2.65
CA ILE A 51 -1.17 3.37 -2.99
C ILE A 51 -1.33 4.48 -4.02
N HIS A 52 -0.84 5.68 -3.72
CA HIS A 52 -0.87 6.78 -4.67
C HIS A 52 0.36 6.74 -5.61
N ASN A 53 0.13 7.04 -6.89
CA ASN A 53 1.14 6.95 -7.97
C ASN A 53 1.82 5.58 -8.03
N ALA A 54 1.01 4.53 -7.91
CA ALA A 54 1.45 3.15 -7.87
C ALA A 54 2.21 2.77 -9.16
N ARG A 55 3.37 2.12 -8.99
CA ARG A 55 4.22 1.62 -10.06
C ARG A 55 4.90 0.33 -9.64
N GLY A 56 5.27 -0.51 -10.59
CA GLY A 56 5.96 -1.77 -10.31
C GLY A 56 5.36 -2.96 -11.05
N TYR A 57 5.52 -4.14 -10.46
CA TYR A 57 5.08 -5.40 -11.05
C TYR A 57 3.93 -5.99 -10.24
N SER A 58 2.82 -6.30 -10.91
CA SER A 58 1.70 -7.03 -10.31
C SER A 58 1.17 -8.08 -11.28
N ARG A 59 0.77 -9.22 -10.72
CA ARG A 59 0.03 -10.26 -11.46
C ARG A 59 -1.48 -10.00 -11.49
N ARG A 60 -1.97 -8.95 -10.83
CA ARG A 60 -3.38 -8.57 -10.85
C ARG A 60 -3.72 -7.93 -12.19
N VAL A 61 -4.83 -8.33 -12.77
CA VAL A 61 -5.36 -7.70 -13.98
C VAL A 61 -5.99 -6.37 -13.57
N VAL A 62 -5.44 -5.26 -14.06
CA VAL A 62 -6.04 -3.94 -13.89
C VAL A 62 -6.99 -3.71 -15.06
N PRO A 63 -8.30 -3.52 -14.82
CA PRO A 63 -9.20 -3.09 -15.88
C PRO A 63 -8.80 -1.66 -16.29
N VAL A 64 -8.36 -1.51 -17.54
CA VAL A 64 -8.12 -0.19 -18.13
C VAL A 64 -9.48 0.34 -18.57
N GLU A 65 -10.04 1.28 -17.81
CA GLU A 65 -11.19 2.06 -18.28
C GLU A 65 -10.75 2.82 -19.54
N LYS A 66 -11.48 2.61 -20.64
CA LYS A 66 -11.24 3.27 -21.94
C LYS A 66 -11.98 4.59 -22.02
#